data_AF-A0AAV0XUK6-F1
#
_entry.id   AF-A0AAV0XUK6-F1
#
_cell.length_a   1.000
_cell.length_b   1.000
_cell.length_c   1.000
_cell.angle_alpha   90.00
_cell.angle_beta   90.00
_cell.angle_gamma   90.00
#
_symmetry.space_group_name_H-M   'P 1'
#
loop_
_entity.id
_entity.type
_entity.pdbx_description
1 polymer ?
#
loop_
_entity_poly.entity_id
_entity_poly.type
_entity_poly.pdbx_seq_one_letter_code
_entity_poly.pdbx_strand_id
1 'polypeptide(L)'
;MRFFYHLVDITVTNSWILQKRIYESKGQKYKSSLADFREELAVSLCQMGEIVTPKRGRPLKEDQLGNITDKKRQRNVNITPIDVRFDGFQHNPKWSQNRQKCKYLGCKGITYVNCAKCNKALCFTRNSDCFNKYHMK
;
A
#
# COMPACT_ATOMS: atom_id res chain seq x y z
N MET A 1 -11.65 -4.86 -17.56
CA MET A 1 -12.23 -3.52 -17.33
C MET A 1 -13.24 -3.07 -18.40
N ARG A 2 -13.26 -3.63 -19.62
CA ARG A 2 -14.17 -3.21 -20.71
C ARG A 2 -15.67 -3.26 -20.34
N PHE A 3 -16.13 -4.33 -19.68
CA PHE A 3 -17.52 -4.45 -19.22
C PHE A 3 -17.95 -3.36 -18.24
N PHE A 4 -17.05 -2.95 -17.35
CA PHE A 4 -17.35 -1.91 -16.37
C PHE A 4 -17.66 -0.57 -17.05
N TYR A 5 -16.81 -0.15 -17.99
CA TYR A 5 -17.04 1.10 -18.73
C TYR A 5 -18.30 1.05 -19.59
N HIS A 6 -18.60 -0.10 -20.20
CA HIS A 6 -19.87 -0.27 -20.91
C HIS A 6 -21.08 -0.14 -19.99
N LEU A 7 -21.02 -0.71 -18.79
CA LEU A 7 -22.10 -0.58 -17.81
C LEU A 7 -22.30 0.88 -17.40
N VAL A 8 -21.22 1.62 -17.13
CA VAL A 8 -21.27 3.05 -16.78
C VAL A 8 -21.86 3.87 -17.93
N ASP A 9 -21.47 3.58 -19.17
CA ASP A 9 -21.98 4.30 -20.33
C ASP A 9 -23.48 4.08 -20.55
N ILE A 10 -23.96 2.85 -20.36
CA ILE A 10 -25.39 2.50 -20.41
C ILE A 10 -26.15 3.20 -19.29
N THR A 11 -25.66 3.16 -18.04
CA THR A 11 -26.35 3.77 -16.90
C THR A 11 -26.45 5.28 -17.03
N VAL A 12 -25.36 5.95 -17.44
CA VAL A 12 -25.35 7.41 -17.66
C VAL A 12 -26.33 7.81 -18.76
N THR A 13 -26.37 7.05 -19.87
CA THR A 13 -27.29 7.32 -20.98
C THR A 13 -28.75 7.12 -20.57
N ASN A 14 -29.04 6.07 -19.81
CA ASN A 14 -30.39 5.81 -19.28
C ASN A 14 -30.85 6.90 -18.30
N SER A 15 -29.95 7.36 -17.41
CA SER A 15 -30.24 8.46 -16.49
C SER A 15 -30.55 9.77 -17.23
N TRP A 16 -29.85 10.05 -18.33
CA TRP A 16 -30.14 11.22 -19.17
C TRP A 16 -31.51 11.16 -19.83
N ILE A 17 -31.90 9.99 -20.38
CA ILE A 17 -33.23 9.77 -20.95
C ILE A 17 -34.31 9.95 -19.87
N LEU A 18 -34.07 9.43 -18.67
CA LEU A 18 -34.99 9.58 -17.54
C LEU A 18 -35.15 11.06 -17.16
N GLN A 19 -34.05 11.80 -17.08
CA GLN A 19 -34.07 13.23 -16.78
C GLN A 19 -34.92 14.00 -17.80
N LYS A 20 -34.76 13.72 -19.10
CA LYS A 20 -35.60 14.32 -20.15
C LYS A 20 -37.09 14.11 -19.91
N ARG A 21 -37.50 12.87 -19.61
CA ARG A 21 -38.91 12.54 -19.33
C ARG A 21 -39.45 13.30 -18.12
N ILE A 22 -38.64 13.48 -17.09
CA ILE A 22 -39.02 14.26 -15.90
C ILE A 22 -39.27 15.72 -16.27
N TYR A 23 -38.42 16.32 -17.11
CA TYR A 23 -38.64 17.70 -17.58
C TYR A 23 -39.90 17.82 -18.45
N GLU A 24 -40.12 16.86 -19.36
CA GLU A 24 -41.34 16.79 -20.17
C GLU A 24 -42.61 16.69 -19.32
N SER A 25 -42.60 15.86 -18.27
CA SER A 25 -43.74 15.75 -17.34
C SER A 25 -44.03 17.04 -16.56
N LYS A 26 -43.03 17.91 -16.41
CA LYS A 26 -43.16 19.23 -15.78
C LYS A 26 -43.53 20.33 -16.77
N GLY A 27 -43.79 19.98 -18.05
CA GLY A 27 -44.05 20.93 -19.12
C GLY A 27 -42.84 21.78 -19.50
N GLN A 28 -41.63 21.37 -19.11
CA GLN A 28 -40.40 22.10 -19.38
C GLN A 28 -39.59 21.40 -20.48
N LYS A 29 -39.00 22.17 -21.38
CA LYS A 29 -38.10 21.62 -22.40
C LYS A 29 -36.73 21.35 -21.78
N TYR A 30 -36.24 20.13 -21.89
CA TYR A 30 -34.87 19.80 -21.52
C TYR A 30 -33.90 20.45 -22.51
N LYS A 31 -32.97 21.28 -22.01
CA LYS A 31 -32.08 22.12 -22.84
C LYS A 31 -30.64 21.62 -22.94
N SER A 32 -30.20 20.74 -22.04
CA SER A 32 -28.81 20.26 -22.01
C SER A 32 -28.57 19.13 -23.01
N SER A 33 -27.37 19.13 -23.58
CA SER A 33 -26.88 18.02 -24.39
C SER A 33 -26.45 16.84 -23.51
N LEU A 34 -26.18 15.68 -24.11
CA LEU A 34 -25.62 14.54 -23.37
C LEU A 34 -24.22 14.86 -22.82
N ALA A 35 -23.45 15.72 -23.50
CA ALA A 35 -22.12 16.12 -23.06
C ALA A 35 -22.22 16.97 -21.78
N ASP A 36 -23.09 17.98 -21.77
CA ASP A 36 -23.30 18.85 -20.61
C ASP A 36 -23.78 18.05 -19.39
N PHE A 37 -24.67 17.07 -19.61
CA PHE A 37 -25.13 16.17 -18.56
C PHE A 37 -23.99 15.32 -17.97
N ARG A 38 -23.07 14.83 -18.81
CA ARG A 38 -21.90 14.06 -18.36
C ARG A 38 -20.94 14.92 -17.55
N GLU A 39 -20.73 16.17 -17.96
CA GLU A 39 -19.92 17.15 -17.24
C GLU A 39 -20.51 17.44 -15.86
N GLU A 40 -21.80 17.79 -15.80
CA GLU A 40 -22.51 18.09 -14.54
C GLU A 40 -22.49 16.88 -13.58
N LEU A 41 -22.70 15.68 -14.12
CA LEU A 41 -22.63 14.43 -13.35
C LEU A 41 -21.23 14.18 -12.80
N ALA A 42 -20.18 14.41 -13.60
CA ALA A 42 -18.80 14.25 -13.15
C ALA A 42 -18.44 15.23 -12.03
N VAL A 43 -18.80 16.52 -12.19
CA VAL A 43 -18.58 17.55 -11.17
C VAL A 43 -19.32 17.20 -9.88
N SER A 44 -20.60 16.84 -9.98
CA SER A 44 -21.43 16.48 -8.83
C SER A 44 -20.85 15.29 -8.05
N LEU A 45 -20.41 14.23 -8.75
CA LEU A 45 -19.81 13.06 -8.10
C LEU A 45 -18.46 13.38 -7.45
N CYS A 46 -17.65 14.23 -8.06
CA CYS A 46 -16.39 14.68 -7.48
C CYS A 46 -16.60 15.56 -6.23
N GLN A 47 -17.63 16.40 -6.23
CA GLN A 47 -17.99 17.26 -5.11
C GLN A 47 -18.68 16.51 -3.96
N MET A 48 -19.44 15.46 -4.27
CA MET A 48 -19.96 14.50 -3.29
C MET A 48 -18.84 13.67 -2.63
N GLY A 49 -17.59 13.88 -3.05
CA GLY A 49 -16.37 13.23 -2.58
C GLY A 49 -15.87 13.66 -1.20
N GLU A 50 -16.72 14.09 -0.26
CA GLU A 50 -16.42 13.85 1.16
C GLU A 50 -16.58 12.35 1.43
N ILE A 51 -15.60 11.61 0.92
CA ILE A 51 -15.50 10.19 1.11
C ILE A 51 -15.08 10.00 2.57
N VAL A 52 -16.05 9.88 3.46
CA VAL A 52 -15.92 9.14 4.73
C VAL A 52 -15.73 7.66 4.36
N THR A 53 -14.69 7.35 3.59
CA THR A 53 -14.13 6.00 3.66
C THR A 53 -13.60 5.90 5.08
N PRO A 54 -14.00 4.90 5.88
CA PRO A 54 -13.25 4.59 7.08
C PRO A 54 -11.80 4.45 6.62
N LYS A 55 -10.90 5.31 7.14
CA LYS A 55 -9.46 5.17 6.91
C LYS A 55 -9.16 3.69 7.14
N ARG A 56 -8.70 2.96 6.11
CA ARG A 56 -8.34 1.56 6.27
C ARG A 56 -7.13 1.51 7.21
N GLY A 57 -7.40 1.26 8.48
CA GLY A 57 -6.41 1.24 9.55
C GLY A 57 -6.94 1.79 10.87
N ARG A 58 -6.33 1.37 11.97
CA ARG A 58 -6.57 1.92 13.31
C ARG A 58 -6.27 3.42 13.31
N PRO A 59 -7.14 4.28 13.87
CA PRO A 59 -6.83 5.70 14.04
C PRO A 59 -5.51 5.83 14.81
N LEU A 60 -4.54 6.55 14.24
CA LEU A 60 -3.43 7.04 15.05
C LEU A 60 -4.01 8.12 15.96
N LYS A 61 -3.77 8.00 17.26
CA LYS A 61 -4.01 9.11 18.19
C LYS A 61 -3.23 10.32 17.71
N GLU A 62 -3.86 11.48 17.75
CA GLU A 62 -3.39 12.75 17.17
C GLU A 62 -2.12 13.30 17.85
N ASP A 63 -1.68 12.72 18.97
CA ASP A 63 -0.50 13.13 19.75
C ASP A 63 0.87 12.91 19.08
N GLN A 64 0.92 12.51 17.81
CA GLN A 64 2.19 12.26 17.10
C GLN A 64 2.23 12.99 15.75
N LEU A 65 1.74 14.24 15.70
CA LEU A 65 2.01 15.18 14.60
C LEU A 65 3.40 15.85 14.73
N GLY A 66 4.40 15.06 15.14
CA GLY A 66 5.80 15.48 15.20
C GLY A 66 6.59 14.73 14.13
N ASN A 67 6.86 15.42 13.02
CA ASN A 67 7.85 15.05 11.99
C ASN A 67 7.51 13.80 11.16
N ILE A 68 6.56 13.94 10.25
CA ILE A 68 6.43 13.05 9.07
C ILE A 68 7.25 13.67 7.93
N THR A 69 8.56 13.57 8.04
CA THR A 69 9.43 13.50 6.85
C THR A 69 10.10 12.13 6.89
N ASP A 70 9.99 11.38 5.80
CA ASP A 70 10.73 10.14 5.54
C ASP A 70 10.37 8.87 6.34
N LYS A 71 9.10 8.50 6.44
CA LYS A 71 8.76 7.08 6.66
C LYS A 71 8.59 6.35 5.33
N LYS A 72 9.74 6.06 4.67
CA LYS A 72 9.85 4.95 3.72
C LYS A 72 9.10 3.77 4.34
N ARG A 73 8.05 3.26 3.69
CA ARG A 73 7.31 2.05 4.07
C ARG A 73 8.29 1.06 4.68
N GLN A 74 8.26 0.88 6.01
CA GLN A 74 8.98 -0.21 6.62
C GLN A 74 8.29 -1.46 6.08
N ARG A 75 8.94 -2.14 5.13
CA ARG A 75 8.54 -3.49 4.71
C ARG A 75 8.33 -4.28 5.99
N ASN A 76 7.27 -5.09 6.07
CA ASN A 76 7.08 -6.05 7.16
C ASN A 76 8.40 -6.77 7.41
N VAL A 77 9.17 -6.27 8.38
CA VAL A 77 10.36 -6.92 8.85
C VAL A 77 9.76 -7.95 9.78
N ASN A 78 9.89 -9.24 9.47
CA ASN A 78 9.80 -10.25 10.51
C ASN A 78 10.86 -9.84 11.55
N ILE A 79 10.42 -9.15 12.60
CA ILE A 79 11.28 -8.71 13.70
C ILE A 79 11.45 -9.97 14.52
N THR A 80 12.63 -10.58 14.41
CA THR A 80 13.04 -11.60 15.35
C THR A 80 12.99 -10.97 16.74
N PRO A 81 12.34 -11.61 17.74
CA PRO A 81 12.32 -11.11 19.11
C PRO A 81 13.74 -10.79 19.58
N ILE A 82 13.88 -9.68 20.30
CA ILE A 82 15.18 -9.17 20.77
C ILE A 82 15.87 -10.23 21.63
N ASP A 83 15.12 -10.91 22.48
CA ASP A 83 15.63 -11.97 23.36
C ASP A 83 16.22 -13.14 22.56
N VAL A 84 15.56 -13.55 21.47
CA VAL A 84 16.05 -14.62 20.58
C VAL A 84 17.27 -14.16 19.78
N ARG A 85 17.34 -12.88 19.41
CA ARG A 85 18.44 -12.35 18.61
C ARG A 85 19.77 -12.35 19.38
N PHE A 86 19.72 -12.05 20.68
CA PHE A 86 20.89 -11.86 21.53
C PHE A 86 21.10 -12.98 22.56
N ASP A 87 20.35 -14.08 22.48
CA ASP A 87 20.50 -15.20 23.42
C ASP A 87 21.86 -15.91 23.34
N GLY A 88 22.65 -15.65 22.29
CA GLY A 88 23.99 -16.24 22.13
C GLY A 88 24.00 -17.74 21.85
N PHE A 89 22.84 -18.39 21.71
CA PHE A 89 22.73 -19.84 21.53
C PHE A 89 22.11 -20.20 20.17
N GLN A 90 22.76 -21.13 19.46
CA GLN A 90 22.24 -21.78 18.24
C GLN A 90 22.02 -20.84 17.03
N HIS A 91 22.76 -19.73 16.94
CA HIS A 91 22.80 -18.89 15.73
C HIS A 91 23.85 -19.41 14.75
N ASN A 92 23.52 -20.47 14.02
CA ASN A 92 24.43 -21.06 13.04
C ASN A 92 24.16 -20.52 11.63
N PRO A 93 25.21 -20.23 10.83
CA PRO A 93 25.06 -19.89 9.43
C PRO A 93 24.62 -21.13 8.63
N LYS A 94 23.53 -21.00 7.87
CA LYS A 94 23.06 -22.00 6.90
C LYS A 94 23.08 -21.42 5.49
N TRP A 95 23.47 -22.24 4.52
CA TRP A 95 23.38 -21.87 3.10
C TRP A 95 21.94 -21.98 2.62
N SER A 96 21.48 -20.93 1.95
CA SER A 96 20.20 -20.83 1.26
C SER A 96 20.42 -21.05 -0.23
N GLN A 97 19.48 -21.72 -0.89
CA GLN A 97 19.50 -21.91 -2.34
C GLN A 97 19.42 -20.57 -3.09
N ASN A 98 18.71 -19.60 -2.51
CA ASN A 98 18.49 -18.29 -3.10
C ASN A 98 19.34 -17.23 -2.42
N ARG A 99 19.98 -16.39 -3.24
CA ARG A 99 20.65 -15.17 -2.79
C ARG A 99 19.65 -14.12 -2.32
N GLN A 100 19.87 -13.57 -1.13
CA GLN A 100 19.03 -12.52 -0.55
C GLN A 100 19.86 -11.30 -0.18
N LYS A 101 19.24 -10.12 -0.14
CA LYS A 101 19.90 -8.91 0.37
C LYS A 101 20.15 -9.06 1.87
N CYS A 102 21.32 -8.63 2.33
CA CYS A 102 21.66 -8.60 3.74
C CYS A 102 20.65 -7.75 4.50
N LYS A 103 20.12 -8.30 5.60
CA LYS A 103 19.12 -7.63 6.45
C LYS A 103 19.75 -6.81 7.58
N TYR A 104 21.09 -6.71 7.62
CA TYR A 104 21.81 -5.85 8.56
C TYR A 104 21.70 -4.38 8.14
N LEU A 105 21.49 -3.49 9.11
CA LEU A 105 21.30 -2.05 8.87
C LEU A 105 22.54 -1.45 8.18
N GLY A 106 22.32 -0.74 7.06
CA GLY A 106 23.39 -0.11 6.28
C GLY A 106 24.16 -1.04 5.33
N CYS A 107 23.92 -2.35 5.35
CA CYS A 107 24.57 -3.28 4.43
C CYS A 107 23.84 -3.33 3.07
N LYS A 108 24.58 -3.16 1.98
CA LYS A 108 24.06 -3.31 0.59
C LYS A 108 24.42 -4.67 -0.02
N GLY A 109 25.09 -5.54 0.74
CA GLY A 109 25.57 -6.84 0.29
C GLY A 109 24.45 -7.83 -0.02
N ILE A 110 24.76 -8.81 -0.85
CA ILE A 110 23.89 -9.95 -1.19
C ILE A 110 24.59 -11.20 -0.68
N THR A 111 23.84 -12.09 -0.03
CA THR A 111 24.38 -13.27 0.66
C THR A 111 23.51 -14.49 0.38
N TYR A 112 24.14 -15.66 0.37
CA TYR A 112 23.46 -16.96 0.43
C TYR A 112 23.37 -17.49 1.87
N VAL A 113 23.94 -16.78 2.85
CA VAL A 113 23.98 -17.22 4.24
C VAL A 113 22.82 -16.64 5.03
N ASN A 114 22.05 -17.52 5.66
CA ASN A 114 20.97 -17.18 6.56
C ASN A 114 21.27 -17.72 7.96
N CYS A 115 20.77 -17.08 9.02
CA CYS A 115 20.79 -17.67 10.35
C CYS A 115 19.75 -18.80 10.44
N ALA A 116 20.13 -19.96 10.98
CA ALA A 116 19.24 -21.11 11.16
C ALA A 116 18.04 -20.77 12.05
N LYS A 117 18.29 -20.06 13.17
CA LYS A 117 17.30 -19.67 14.18
C LYS A 117 16.51 -18.42 13.79
N CYS A 118 17.21 -17.34 13.42
CA CYS A 118 16.57 -16.06 13.10
C CYS A 118 15.97 -15.99 11.69
N ASN A 119 16.31 -16.93 10.80
CA ASN A 119 15.94 -16.94 9.38
C ASN A 119 16.19 -15.60 8.66
N LYS A 120 17.26 -14.90 9.07
CA LYS A 120 17.70 -13.62 8.49
C LYS A 120 18.93 -13.84 7.63
N ALA A 121 18.87 -13.31 6.40
CA ALA A 121 20.00 -13.27 5.48
C ALA A 121 21.02 -12.23 5.96
N LEU A 122 22.23 -12.69 6.26
CA LEU A 122 23.30 -11.87 6.81
C LEU A 122 24.61 -12.21 6.09
N CYS A 123 25.42 -11.21 5.80
CA CYS A 123 26.74 -11.46 5.21
C CYS A 123 27.65 -12.16 6.22
N PHE A 124 28.33 -13.21 5.75
CA PHE A 124 29.35 -13.94 6.49
C PHE A 124 30.57 -14.12 5.58
N THR A 125 31.28 -13.02 5.34
CA THR A 125 32.50 -12.99 4.51
C THR A 125 33.60 -12.24 5.26
N ARG A 126 34.87 -12.44 4.87
CA ARG A 126 36.03 -11.76 5.49
C ARG A 126 35.89 -10.23 5.54
N ASN A 127 35.26 -9.64 4.52
CA ASN A 127 35.10 -8.19 4.41
C ASN A 127 33.81 -7.68 5.05
N SER A 128 32.82 -8.55 5.30
CA SER A 128 31.53 -8.16 5.87
C SER A 128 31.01 -9.22 6.83
N ASP A 129 31.33 -9.02 8.10
CA ASP A 129 30.87 -9.85 9.22
C ASP A 129 29.56 -9.30 9.81
N CYS A 130 28.53 -9.24 8.98
CA CYS A 130 27.20 -8.78 9.42
C CYS A 130 26.50 -9.83 10.28
N PHE A 131 26.88 -11.11 10.17
CA PHE A 131 26.32 -12.20 10.94
C PHE A 131 26.61 -12.04 12.43
N ASN A 132 27.88 -11.83 12.80
CA ASN A 132 28.25 -11.65 14.20
C ASN A 132 27.72 -10.33 14.76
N LYS A 133 27.84 -9.22 14.02
CA LYS A 133 27.28 -7.91 14.42
C LYS A 133 25.75 -7.92 14.62
N TYR A 134 25.04 -8.86 13.99
CA TYR A 134 23.61 -8.98 14.19
C TYR A 134 23.27 -9.70 15.49
N HIS A 135 24.01 -10.74 15.88
CA HIS A 135 23.68 -11.57 17.05
C HIS A 135 24.47 -11.20 18.32
N MET A 136 25.59 -10.49 18.18
CA MET A 136 26.38 -9.97 19.28
C MET A 136 25.89 -8.55 19.63
N LYS A 137 25.78 -8.26 20.92
CA LYS A 137 25.48 -6.92 21.43
C LYS A 137 26.77 -6.14 21.66
#